data_AF-A0A6I7NAF1-F1
#
_entry.id   AF-A0A6I7NAF1-F1
#
_cell.length_a   1.000
_cell.length_b   1.000
_cell.length_c   1.000
_cell.angle_alpha   90.00
_cell.angle_beta   90.00
_cell.angle_gamma   90.00
#
_symmetry.space_group_name_H-M   'P 1'
#
loop_
_entity.id
_entity.type
_entity.pdbx_description
1 polymer ?
#
loop_
_entity_poly.entity_id
_entity_poly.type
_entity_poly.pdbx_seq_one_letter_code
_entity_poly.pdbx_strand_id
1 'polypeptide(L)'
;ALKQLSALIEKTCADAREHDSLNALREPLEKLHARLGKVTLGLLGNMGQGKINEALANSVLYLNSFGHMVIGWRWLEQAVKAQHGLDNGNPADAGFYRGKLQAARYFLTWEVPSCHPALDLLETMDPTCLDMQDDWF
;
A
#
# COMPACT_ATOMS: atom_id res chain seq x y z
N ALA A 1 -6.35 -13.32 9.45
CA ALA A 1 -6.18 -11.86 9.29
C ALA A 1 -5.37 -11.49 8.04
N LEU A 2 -4.03 -11.51 8.03
CA LEU A 2 -3.23 -11.01 6.88
C LEU A 2 -3.55 -11.69 5.53
N LYS A 3 -3.68 -13.03 5.50
CA LYS A 3 -4.08 -13.75 4.27
C LYS A 3 -5.45 -13.32 3.73
N GLN A 4 -6.39 -13.04 4.63
CA GLN A 4 -7.73 -12.58 4.23
C GLN A 4 -7.68 -11.15 3.69
N LEU A 5 -6.87 -10.28 4.29
CA LEU A 5 -6.65 -8.92 3.78
C LEU A 5 -6.05 -8.96 2.37
N SER A 6 -5.02 -9.79 2.15
CA SER A 6 -4.42 -10.01 0.81
C SER A 6 -5.48 -10.38 -0.22
N ALA A 7 -6.33 -11.36 0.10
CA ALA A 7 -7.39 -11.81 -0.79
C ALA A 7 -8.43 -10.70 -1.12
N LEU A 8 -8.75 -9.83 -0.16
CA LEU A 8 -9.65 -8.70 -0.38
C LEU A 8 -9.03 -7.63 -1.29
N ILE A 9 -7.74 -7.34 -1.11
CA ILE A 9 -6.97 -6.41 -1.95
C ILE A 9 -6.92 -6.97 -3.39
N GLU A 10 -6.52 -8.23 -3.54
CA GLU A 10 -6.42 -8.90 -4.84
C GLU A 10 -7.76 -8.94 -5.57
N LYS A 11 -8.86 -9.23 -4.85
CA LYS A 11 -10.21 -9.16 -5.41
C LYS A 11 -10.53 -7.75 -5.91
N THR A 12 -10.25 -6.72 -5.13
CA THR A 12 -10.52 -5.32 -5.53
C THR A 12 -9.69 -4.91 -6.74
N CYS A 13 -8.44 -5.37 -6.81
CA CYS A 13 -7.61 -5.18 -8.00
C CYS A 13 -8.18 -5.92 -9.22
N ALA A 14 -8.74 -7.12 -9.05
CA ALA A 14 -9.41 -7.84 -10.12
C ALA A 14 -10.66 -7.08 -10.62
N ASP A 15 -11.52 -6.61 -9.70
CA ASP A 15 -12.69 -5.80 -10.05
C ASP A 15 -12.27 -4.50 -10.79
N ALA A 16 -11.17 -3.87 -10.39
CA ALA A 16 -10.63 -2.69 -11.07
C ALA A 16 -10.06 -2.97 -12.47
N ARG A 17 -9.67 -4.22 -12.79
CA ARG A 17 -9.20 -4.61 -14.14
C ARG A 17 -10.32 -4.63 -15.17
N GLU A 18 -11.58 -4.69 -14.74
CA GLU A 18 -12.72 -4.60 -15.65
C GLU A 18 -12.85 -3.19 -16.27
N HIS A 19 -12.13 -2.21 -15.72
CA HIS A 19 -12.15 -0.80 -16.14
C HIS A 19 -10.77 -0.29 -16.49
N ASP A 20 -10.49 -0.12 -17.79
CA ASP A 20 -9.17 0.36 -18.24
C ASP A 20 -8.78 1.72 -17.64
N SER A 21 -9.77 2.57 -17.35
CA SER A 21 -9.58 3.87 -16.70
C SER A 21 -8.96 3.79 -15.30
N LEU A 22 -9.08 2.63 -14.62
CA LEU A 22 -8.61 2.39 -13.27
C LEU A 22 -7.23 1.71 -13.22
N ASN A 23 -6.66 1.29 -14.35
CA ASN A 23 -5.35 0.62 -14.38
C ASN A 23 -4.24 1.45 -13.72
N ALA A 24 -4.18 2.74 -14.02
CA ALA A 24 -3.22 3.66 -13.42
C ALA A 24 -3.36 3.79 -11.89
N LEU A 25 -4.54 3.48 -11.33
CA LEU A 25 -4.79 3.50 -9.89
C LEU A 25 -4.43 2.16 -9.24
N ARG A 26 -4.75 1.06 -9.93
CA ARG A 26 -4.53 -0.31 -9.47
C ARG A 26 -3.04 -0.69 -9.41
N GLU A 27 -2.28 -0.35 -10.44
CA GLU A 27 -0.89 -0.80 -10.60
C GLU A 27 0.04 -0.39 -9.45
N PRO A 28 0.02 0.87 -8.95
CA PRO A 28 0.81 1.24 -7.78
C PRO A 28 0.46 0.44 -6.52
N LEU A 29 -0.84 0.16 -6.30
CA LEU A 29 -1.29 -0.63 -5.15
C LEU A 29 -0.83 -2.09 -5.26
N GLU A 30 -0.94 -2.71 -6.43
CA GLU A 30 -0.46 -4.08 -6.66
C GLU A 30 1.04 -4.18 -6.43
N LYS A 31 1.81 -3.21 -6.93
CA LYS A 31 3.26 -3.14 -6.71
C LYS A 31 3.59 -3.00 -5.23
N LEU A 32 2.91 -2.10 -4.52
CA LEU A 32 3.09 -1.92 -3.07
C LEU A 32 2.74 -3.20 -2.30
N HIS A 33 1.58 -3.81 -2.59
CA HIS A 33 1.12 -5.04 -1.95
C HIS A 33 2.12 -6.20 -2.14
N ALA A 34 2.59 -6.40 -3.38
CA ALA A 34 3.56 -7.45 -3.68
C ALA A 34 4.91 -7.22 -2.98
N ARG A 35 5.43 -5.99 -2.97
CA ARG A 35 6.68 -5.67 -2.28
C ARG A 35 6.54 -5.82 -0.76
N LEU A 36 5.48 -5.27 -0.18
CA LEU A 36 5.25 -5.35 1.25
C LEU A 36 5.11 -6.81 1.72
N GLY A 37 4.45 -7.67 0.94
CA GLY A 37 4.37 -9.10 1.22
C GLY A 37 5.76 -9.78 1.29
N LYS A 38 6.68 -9.42 0.38
CA LYS A 38 8.07 -9.92 0.42
C LYS A 38 8.81 -9.42 1.66
N VAL A 39 8.69 -8.13 1.98
CA VAL A 39 9.30 -7.53 3.18
C VAL A 39 8.79 -8.20 4.45
N THR A 40 7.46 -8.38 4.59
CA THR A 40 6.87 -9.04 5.75
C THR A 40 7.44 -10.45 5.94
N LEU A 41 7.55 -11.24 4.87
CA LEU A 41 8.11 -12.59 4.95
C LEU A 41 9.60 -12.58 5.34
N GLY A 42 10.39 -11.66 4.79
CA GLY A 42 11.80 -11.49 5.12
C GLY A 42 12.01 -11.13 6.59
N LEU A 43 11.29 -10.12 7.09
CA LEU A 43 11.36 -9.69 8.49
C LEU A 43 10.97 -10.83 9.46
N LEU A 44 9.88 -11.55 9.18
CA LEU A 44 9.48 -12.71 9.98
C LEU A 44 10.54 -13.82 9.98
N GLY A 45 11.17 -14.07 8.82
CA GLY A 45 12.27 -15.03 8.72
C GLY A 45 13.47 -14.65 9.58
N ASN A 46 13.87 -13.38 9.54
CA ASN A 46 14.97 -12.85 10.34
C ASN A 46 14.69 -12.93 11.86
N MET A 47 13.46 -12.61 12.28
CA MET A 47 13.03 -12.79 13.68
C MET A 47 13.10 -14.26 14.10
N GLY A 48 12.68 -15.19 13.24
CA GLY A 48 12.79 -16.63 13.49
C GLY A 48 14.22 -17.14 13.62
N GLN A 49 15.20 -16.40 13.08
CA GLN A 49 16.64 -16.67 13.23
C GLN A 49 17.27 -15.94 14.43
N GLY A 50 16.48 -15.22 15.24
CA GLY A 50 16.95 -14.50 16.43
C GLY A 50 17.39 -13.04 16.17
N LYS A 51 17.32 -12.53 14.93
CA LYS A 51 17.66 -11.15 14.57
C LYS A 51 16.51 -10.18 14.84
N ILE A 52 16.00 -10.21 16.07
CA ILE A 52 14.76 -9.51 16.45
C ILE A 52 14.96 -8.00 16.43
N ASN A 53 16.08 -7.50 16.96
CA ASN A 53 16.33 -6.06 17.07
C ASN A 53 16.52 -5.41 15.70
N GLU A 54 17.28 -6.06 14.81
CA GLU A 54 17.51 -5.61 13.43
C GLU A 54 16.20 -5.58 12.64
N ALA A 55 15.36 -6.61 12.81
CA ALA A 55 14.07 -6.67 12.14
C ALA A 55 13.06 -5.63 12.67
N LEU A 56 13.21 -5.16 13.91
CA LEU A 56 12.32 -4.19 14.55
C LEU A 56 12.83 -2.74 14.52
N ALA A 57 14.12 -2.54 14.22
CA ALA A 57 14.78 -1.22 14.21
C ALA A 57 14.03 -0.18 13.38
N ASN A 58 13.41 -0.60 12.28
CA ASN A 58 12.68 0.27 11.36
C ASN A 58 11.16 -0.03 11.33
N SER A 59 10.60 -0.57 12.41
CA SER A 59 9.19 -1.00 12.48
C SER A 59 8.17 0.10 12.13
N VAL A 60 8.48 1.37 12.42
CA VAL A 60 7.63 2.52 12.06
C VAL A 60 7.53 2.69 10.54
N LEU A 61 8.63 2.50 9.80
CA LEU A 61 8.62 2.55 8.33
C LEU A 61 7.73 1.46 7.74
N TYR A 62 7.77 0.26 8.34
CA TYR A 62 6.91 -0.85 7.95
C TYR A 62 5.44 -0.53 8.20
N LEU A 63 5.10 -0.06 9.41
CA LEU A 63 3.71 0.27 9.78
C LEU A 63 3.14 1.39 8.91
N ASN A 64 3.93 2.41 8.58
CA ASN A 64 3.54 3.48 7.67
C ASN A 64 3.24 2.95 6.26
N SER A 65 4.14 2.13 5.71
CA SER A 65 3.96 1.53 4.36
C SER A 65 2.75 0.59 4.32
N PHE A 66 2.53 -0.19 5.39
CA PHE A 66 1.35 -1.04 5.54
C PHE A 66 0.06 -0.23 5.62
N GLY A 67 0.06 0.88 6.37
CA GLY A 67 -1.07 1.81 6.43
C GLY A 67 -1.43 2.38 5.06
N HIS A 68 -0.43 2.81 4.28
CA HIS A 68 -0.66 3.31 2.91
C HIS A 68 -1.25 2.24 2.00
N MET A 69 -0.80 0.99 2.11
CA MET A 69 -1.39 -0.11 1.36
C MET A 69 -2.88 -0.30 1.70
N VAL A 70 -3.23 -0.29 2.98
CA VAL A 70 -4.63 -0.46 3.41
C VAL A 70 -5.50 0.72 2.95
N ILE A 71 -5.06 1.96 3.15
CA ILE A 71 -5.83 3.14 2.73
C ILE A 71 -5.91 3.24 1.20
N GLY A 72 -4.83 2.92 0.49
CA GLY A 72 -4.82 2.84 -0.98
C GLY A 72 -5.83 1.82 -1.50
N TRP A 73 -5.92 0.64 -0.85
CA TRP A 73 -6.96 -0.34 -1.15
C TRP A 73 -8.37 0.20 -0.94
N ARG A 74 -8.64 0.89 0.19
CA ARG A 74 -9.95 1.50 0.42
C ARG A 74 -10.30 2.55 -0.62
N TRP A 75 -9.32 3.30 -1.14
CA TRP A 75 -9.52 4.23 -2.24
C TRP A 75 -9.83 3.54 -3.56
N LEU A 76 -9.11 2.46 -3.89
CA LEU A 76 -9.38 1.69 -5.10
C LEU A 76 -10.79 1.08 -5.06
N GLU A 77 -11.23 0.56 -3.90
CA GLU A 77 -12.60 0.04 -3.75
C GLU A 77 -13.67 1.13 -4.02
N GLN A 78 -13.43 2.36 -3.55
CA GLN A 78 -14.31 3.48 -3.85
C GLN A 78 -14.26 3.89 -5.32
N ALA A 79 -13.07 3.82 -5.95
CA ALA A 79 -12.90 4.15 -7.36
C ALA A 79 -13.68 3.18 -8.26
N VAL A 80 -13.64 1.88 -7.98
CA VAL A 80 -14.45 0.87 -8.71
C VAL A 80 -15.94 1.19 -8.62
N LYS A 81 -16.44 1.47 -7.41
CA LYS A 81 -17.86 1.83 -7.20
C LYS A 81 -18.23 3.15 -7.90
N ALA A 82 -17.34 4.14 -7.89
CA ALA A 82 -17.55 5.41 -8.56
C ALA A 82 -17.57 5.26 -10.09
N GLN A 83 -16.71 4.40 -10.65
CA GLN A 83 -16.71 4.10 -12.07
C GLN A 83 -18.02 3.42 -12.49
N HIS A 84 -18.46 2.38 -11.77
CA HIS A 84 -19.79 1.77 -12.01
C HIS A 84 -20.94 2.78 -11.93
N GLY A 85 -20.89 3.72 -10.97
CA GLY A 85 -21.90 4.77 -10.84
C GLY A 85 -21.95 5.69 -12.06
N LEU A 86 -20.79 6.01 -12.65
CA LEU A 86 -20.69 6.80 -13.87
C LEU A 86 -21.19 6.02 -15.10
N ASP A 87 -20.83 4.74 -15.21
CA ASP A 87 -21.24 3.89 -16.34
C ASP A 87 -22.76 3.68 -16.38
N ASN A 88 -23.40 3.61 -15.21
CA ASN A 88 -24.86 3.51 -15.08
C ASN A 88 -25.61 4.83 -15.32
N GLY A 89 -24.90 5.93 -15.57
CA GLY A 89 -25.47 7.16 -16.10
C GLY A 89 -26.32 8.00 -15.13
N ASN A 90 -26.09 7.94 -13.82
CA ASN A 90 -26.78 8.82 -12.86
C ASN A 90 -26.21 10.26 -12.92
N PRO A 91 -26.88 11.24 -13.56
CA PRO A 91 -26.29 12.54 -13.85
C PRO A 91 -26.15 13.44 -12.62
N ALA A 92 -26.98 13.22 -11.60
CA ALA A 92 -26.97 14.00 -10.36
C ALA A 92 -25.69 13.76 -9.53
N ASP A 93 -25.07 12.59 -9.68
CA ASP A 93 -23.91 12.16 -8.88
C ASP A 93 -22.58 12.18 -9.65
N ALA A 94 -22.59 12.60 -10.92
CA ALA A 94 -21.39 12.57 -11.78
C ALA A 94 -20.22 13.38 -11.19
N GLY A 95 -20.50 14.54 -10.58
CA GLY A 95 -19.49 15.36 -9.89
C GLY A 95 -18.89 14.65 -8.67
N PHE A 96 -19.73 13.99 -7.87
CA PHE A 96 -19.29 13.24 -6.69
C PHE A 96 -18.40 12.04 -7.07
N TYR A 97 -18.79 11.25 -8.08
CA TYR A 97 -17.98 10.12 -8.55
C TYR A 97 -16.64 10.57 -9.13
N ARG A 98 -16.61 11.64 -9.92
CA ARG A 98 -15.35 12.22 -10.42
C ARG A 98 -14.46 12.71 -9.27
N GLY A 99 -15.04 13.30 -8.23
CA GLY A 99 -14.31 13.67 -7.01
C GLY A 99 -13.68 12.46 -6.31
N LYS A 100 -14.41 11.34 -6.19
CA LYS A 100 -13.89 10.08 -5.65
C LYS A 100 -12.74 9.52 -6.47
N LEU A 101 -12.88 9.50 -7.80
CA LEU A 101 -11.82 9.05 -8.71
C LEU A 101 -10.57 9.93 -8.61
N GLN A 102 -10.74 11.25 -8.48
CA GLN A 102 -9.60 12.17 -8.33
C GLN A 102 -8.89 12.00 -6.99
N ALA A 103 -9.63 11.81 -5.90
CA ALA A 103 -9.03 11.56 -4.59
C ALA A 103 -8.29 10.21 -4.56
N ALA A 104 -8.87 9.17 -5.17
CA ALA A 104 -8.19 7.88 -5.34
C ALA A 104 -6.93 8.03 -6.19
N ARG A 105 -6.96 8.82 -7.27
CA ARG A 105 -5.80 9.14 -8.09
C ARG A 105 -4.70 9.78 -7.29
N TYR A 106 -4.99 10.86 -6.55
CA TYR A 106 -4.01 11.48 -5.67
C TYR A 106 -3.36 10.43 -4.76
N PHE A 107 -4.15 9.69 -4.00
CA PHE A 107 -3.55 8.77 -3.04
C PHE A 107 -2.74 7.64 -3.70
N LEU A 108 -3.25 7.02 -4.76
CA LEU A 108 -2.63 5.85 -5.38
C LEU A 108 -1.45 6.21 -6.29
N THR A 109 -1.47 7.36 -6.96
CA THR A 109 -0.40 7.74 -7.90
C THR A 109 0.59 8.75 -7.33
N TRP A 110 0.27 9.41 -6.22
CA TRP A 110 1.15 10.38 -5.55
C TRP A 110 1.68 9.89 -4.20
N GLU A 111 0.78 9.47 -3.29
CA GLU A 111 1.19 9.08 -1.92
C GLU A 111 1.83 7.68 -1.90
N VAL A 112 1.18 6.68 -2.49
CA VAL A 112 1.65 5.27 -2.47
C VAL A 112 3.09 5.09 -2.97
N PRO A 113 3.55 5.73 -4.07
CA PRO A 113 4.93 5.60 -4.53
C PRO A 113 5.98 6.01 -3.49
N SER A 114 5.66 6.93 -2.57
CA SER A 114 6.57 7.38 -1.51
C SER A 114 6.95 6.30 -0.50
N CYS A 115 6.21 5.19 -0.45
CA CYS A 115 6.51 4.05 0.41
C CYS A 115 7.73 3.25 -0.07
N HIS A 116 8.08 3.32 -1.36
CA HIS A 116 9.11 2.43 -1.92
C HIS A 116 10.51 2.62 -1.31
N PRO A 117 11.02 3.83 -1.09
CA PRO A 117 12.30 4.02 -0.38
C PRO A 117 12.31 3.42 1.03
N ALA A 118 11.21 3.52 1.76
CA ALA A 118 11.09 2.91 3.09
C ALA A 118 11.15 1.37 3.01
N LEU A 119 10.55 0.78 1.98
CA LEU A 119 10.68 -0.66 1.73
C LEU A 119 12.10 -1.07 1.36
N ASP A 120 12.84 -0.24 0.62
CA ASP A 120 14.25 -0.53 0.30
C ASP A 120 15.09 -0.67 1.58
N LEU A 121 14.91 0.23 2.56
CA LEU A 121 15.59 0.17 3.87
C LEU A 121 15.20 -1.07 4.70
N LEU A 122 13.93 -1.48 4.62
CA LEU A 122 13.42 -2.65 5.33
C LEU A 122 13.95 -3.96 4.70
N GLU A 123 14.09 -4.00 3.38
CA GLU A 123 14.65 -5.15 2.65
C GLU A 123 16.12 -5.38 3.01
N THR A 124 16.89 -4.32 3.24
CA THR A 124 18.31 -4.40 3.64
C THR A 124 18.54 -4.53 5.13
N MET A 125 17.48 -4.44 5.96
CA MET A 125 17.58 -4.31 7.43
C MET A 125 18.60 -3.25 7.85
N ASP A 126 18.44 -2.05 7.30
CA ASP A 126 19.39 -0.96 7.54
C ASP A 126 19.58 -0.69 9.06
N PRO A 127 20.81 -0.81 9.60
CA PRO A 127 21.05 -0.72 11.03
C PRO A 127 21.31 0.72 11.50
N THR A 128 21.23 1.74 10.64
CA THR A 128 21.65 3.12 10.97
C THR A 128 21.03 3.63 12.28
N CYS A 129 19.73 3.39 12.49
CA CYS A 129 19.04 3.79 13.71
C CYS A 129 19.37 2.91 14.92
N LEU A 130 19.71 1.63 14.68
CA LEU A 130 20.05 0.66 15.73
C LEU A 130 21.48 0.84 16.25
N ASP A 131 22.41 1.21 15.37
CA ASP A 131 23.83 1.41 15.68
C ASP A 131 24.13 2.74 16.37
N MET A 132 23.11 3.59 16.55
CA MET A 132 23.22 4.87 17.24
C MET A 132 23.69 4.67 18.69
N GLN A 133 24.64 5.49 19.14
CA GLN A 133 25.16 5.45 20.52
C GLN A 133 24.84 6.75 21.25
N ASP A 134 24.47 6.63 22.53
CA ASP A 134 24.13 7.78 23.36
C ASP A 134 25.29 8.79 23.46
N ASP A 135 26.53 8.33 23.55
CA ASP A 135 27.73 9.19 23.67
C ASP A 135 28.02 10.07 22.43
N TRP A 136 27.27 9.92 21.33
CA TRP A 136 27.42 10.73 20.11
C TRP A 136 26.53 11.99 20.10
N PHE A 137 25.57 12.13 21.03
CA PHE A 137 24.55 13.18 21.07
C PHE A 137 24.36 13.79 22.46
#